data_AF-A0A2J8G1V5-F1
#
_entry.id   AF-A0A2J8G1V5-F1
#
_cell.length_a   1.000
_cell.length_b   1.000
_cell.length_c   1.000
_cell.angle_alpha   90.00
_cell.angle_beta   90.00
_cell.angle_gamma   90.00
#
_symmetry.space_group_name_H-M   'P 1'
#
loop_
_entity.id
_entity.type
_entity.pdbx_description
1 polymer ?
#
loop_
_entity_poly.entity_id
_entity_poly.type
_entity_poly.pdbx_seq_one_letter_code
_entity_poly.pdbx_strand_id
1 'polypeptide(L)' 'MDEDIRAVEEAVATLESAVVEHDPAAATLQNAVAAAVTHGKPIREIAAAAHMTALEVLDAADAVAYPQQAMQPWMLAQ' A
#
# COMPACT_ATOMS: atom_id res chain seq x y z
N MET A 1 18.82 6.09 -7.84
CA MET A 1 17.64 6.97 -7.96
C MET A 1 16.45 6.13 -7.51
N ASP A 2 15.81 6.56 -6.44
CA ASP A 2 14.73 5.87 -5.75
C ASP A 2 13.41 5.95 -6.53
N GLU A 3 13.35 5.23 -7.65
CA GLU A 3 12.15 5.16 -8.49
C GLU A 3 10.93 4.68 -7.71
N ASP A 4 11.13 3.72 -6.79
CA ASP A 4 10.06 3.23 -5.91
C ASP A 4 9.54 4.30 -4.94
N ILE A 5 10.43 5.13 -4.39
CA ILE A 5 10.03 6.20 -3.46
C ILE A 5 9.29 7.29 -4.21
N ARG A 6 9.75 7.65 -5.42
CA ARG A 6 9.05 8.60 -6.28
C ARG A 6 7.65 8.11 -6.67
N ALA A 7 7.49 6.81 -6.93
CA ALA A 7 6.19 6.22 -7.24
C ALA A 7 5.23 6.31 -6.03
N VAL A 8 5.74 6.13 -4.81
CA VAL A 8 4.96 6.32 -3.58
C VAL A 8 4.54 7.79 -3.43
N GLU A 9 5.46 8.75 -3.62
CA GLU A 9 5.14 10.18 -3.56
C GLU A 9 4.08 10.60 -4.59
N GLU A 10 4.18 10.10 -5.82
CA GLU A 10 3.21 10.39 -6.89
C GLU A 10 1.83 9.80 -6.58
N ALA A 11 1.79 8.59 -6.02
CA ALA A 11 0.55 7.95 -5.59
C ALA A 11 -0.12 8.72 -4.44
N VAL A 12 0.65 9.23 -3.49
CA VAL A 12 0.14 10.12 -2.42
C VAL A 12 -0.42 11.39 -3.01
N ALA A 13 0.33 12.08 -3.87
CA ALA A 13 -0.12 13.33 -4.48
C ALA A 13 -1.41 13.14 -5.30
N THR A 14 -1.54 11.98 -5.96
CA THR A 14 -2.75 11.60 -6.69
C THR A 14 -3.92 11.34 -5.75
N LEU A 15 -3.69 10.63 -4.64
CA LEU A 15 -4.71 10.38 -3.60
C LEU A 15 -5.20 11.69 -2.96
N GLU A 16 -4.28 12.58 -2.59
CA GLU A 16 -4.59 13.89 -2.03
C GLU A 16 -5.33 14.81 -3.02
N SER A 17 -5.07 14.67 -4.32
CA SER A 17 -5.80 15.40 -5.36
C SER A 17 -7.16 14.77 -5.68
N ALA A 18 -7.32 13.46 -5.48
CA ALA A 18 -8.50 12.68 -5.85
C ALA A 18 -9.50 12.53 -4.69
N VAL A 19 -9.62 13.53 -3.81
CA VAL A 19 -10.46 13.56 -2.58
C VAL A 19 -11.90 13.03 -2.76
N VAL A 20 -12.41 12.95 -4.00
CA VAL A 20 -13.76 12.49 -4.35
C VAL A 20 -13.83 11.00 -4.78
N GLU A 21 -12.72 10.40 -5.23
CA GLU A 21 -12.62 9.01 -5.71
C GLU A 21 -11.51 8.26 -4.96
N HIS A 22 -11.76 7.97 -3.69
CA HIS A 22 -10.76 7.46 -2.75
C HIS A 22 -10.32 6.01 -3.02
N ASP A 23 -11.17 5.19 -3.65
CA ASP A 23 -10.95 3.75 -3.84
C ASP A 23 -9.77 3.39 -4.78
N PRO A 24 -9.72 3.84 -6.04
CA PRO A 24 -8.65 3.44 -6.96
C PRO A 24 -7.30 4.07 -6.60
N ALA A 25 -7.30 5.30 -6.08
CA ALA A 25 -6.07 5.99 -5.69
C ALA A 25 -5.45 5.37 -4.42
N ALA A 26 -6.26 4.95 -3.45
CA ALA A 26 -5.77 4.26 -2.25
C ALA A 26 -5.18 2.89 -2.59
N ALA A 27 -5.80 2.11 -3.48
CA ALA A 27 -5.25 0.83 -3.94
C ALA A 27 -3.92 1.02 -4.70
N THR A 28 -3.79 2.11 -5.47
CA THR A 28 -2.55 2.45 -6.18
C THR A 28 -1.42 2.78 -5.20
N LEU A 29 -1.71 3.56 -4.14
CA LEU A 29 -0.75 3.85 -3.08
C LEU A 29 -0.31 2.58 -2.34
N GLN A 30 -1.25 1.69 -1.97
CA GLN A 30 -0.92 0.43 -1.31
C GLN A 30 -0.03 -0.47 -2.17
N ASN A 31 -0.30 -0.57 -3.48
CA ASN A 31 0.54 -1.33 -4.40
C ASN A 31 1.95 -0.72 -4.54
N ALA A 32 2.07 0.61 -4.61
CA ALA A 32 3.36 1.29 -4.66
C ALA A 32 4.18 1.07 -3.37
N VAL A 33 3.53 1.15 -2.21
CA VAL A 33 4.12 0.86 -0.90
C VAL A 33 4.58 -0.60 -0.83
N ALA A 34 3.74 -1.55 -1.22
CA ALA A 34 4.06 -2.98 -1.25
C ALA A 34 5.24 -3.29 -2.19
N ALA A 35 5.28 -2.67 -3.36
CA ALA A 35 6.39 -2.81 -4.31
C ALA A 35 7.69 -2.27 -3.71
N ALA A 36 7.67 -1.09 -3.10
CA ALA A 36 8.83 -0.50 -2.44
C ALA A 36 9.37 -1.40 -1.30
N VAL A 37 8.47 -1.94 -0.46
CA VAL A 37 8.84 -2.89 0.61
C VAL A 37 9.44 -4.17 0.02
N THR A 38 8.83 -4.71 -1.03
CA THR A 38 9.29 -5.94 -1.72
C THR A 38 10.65 -5.76 -2.38
N HIS A 39 10.92 -4.57 -2.92
CA HIS A 39 12.22 -4.19 -3.48
C HIS A 39 13.30 -3.93 -2.41
N GLY A 40 12.95 -4.06 -1.12
CA GLY A 40 13.88 -3.94 0.00
C GLY A 40 14.16 -2.48 0.40
N LYS A 41 13.30 -1.54 0.03
CA LYS A 41 13.41 -0.15 0.49
C LYS A 41 13.19 -0.08 2.01
N PRO A 42 13.90 0.81 2.71
CA PRO A 42 13.73 0.96 4.15
C PRO A 42 12.34 1.53 4.46
N ILE A 43 11.60 0.82 5.34
CA ILE A 43 10.23 1.18 5.75
C ILE A 43 10.12 2.64 6.21
N ARG A 44 11.16 3.19 6.85
CA ARG A 44 11.17 4.59 7.29
C ARG A 44 11.11 5.61 6.14
N GLU A 45 11.75 5.32 5.01
CA GLU A 45 11.72 6.21 3.84
C GLU A 45 10.37 6.10 3.12
N ILE A 46 9.85 4.89 3.00
CA ILE A 46 8.51 4.64 2.44
C ILE A 46 7.44 5.33 3.28
N ALA A 47 7.52 5.21 4.61
CA ALA A 47 6.61 5.86 5.55
C ALA A 47 6.64 7.39 5.41
N ALA A 48 7.84 7.97 5.30
CA ALA A 48 8.00 9.41 5.10
C ALA A 48 7.39 9.88 3.77
N ALA A 49 7.61 9.14 2.68
CA ALA A 49 7.07 9.44 1.36
C ALA A 49 5.55 9.23 1.28
N ALA A 50 5.03 8.21 1.97
CA ALA A 50 3.62 7.86 2.00
C ALA A 50 2.78 8.73 2.96
N HIS A 51 3.44 9.59 3.76
CA HIS A 51 2.85 10.24 4.95
C HIS A 51 2.16 9.23 5.90
N MET A 52 2.69 8.01 5.97
CA MET A 52 2.17 6.91 6.77
C MET A 52 3.10 6.59 7.93
N THR A 53 2.59 5.93 8.96
CA THR A 53 3.40 5.31 9.98
C THR A 53 4.04 4.01 9.46
N ALA A 54 5.13 3.57 10.11
CA ALA A 54 5.77 2.30 9.77
C ALA A 54 4.81 1.09 9.91
N LEU A 55 3.81 1.19 10.80
CA LEU A 55 2.80 0.16 10.97
C LEU A 55 1.83 0.13 9.78
N GLU A 56 1.36 1.30 9.32
CA GLU A 56 0.48 1.41 8.15
C GLU A 56 1.18 0.98 6.86
N VAL A 57 2.48 1.25 6.72
CA VAL A 57 3.28 0.74 5.60
C VAL A 57 3.32 -0.79 5.59
N LEU A 58 3.47 -1.41 6.77
CA LEU A 58 3.46 -2.86 6.89
C LEU A 58 2.07 -3.43 6.58
N ASP A 59 1.02 -2.82 7.11
CA ASP A 59 -0.38 -3.22 6.87
C ASP A 59 -0.75 -3.11 5.38
N ALA A 60 -0.34 -2.03 4.71
CA ALA A 60 -0.54 -1.84 3.27
C ALA A 60 0.24 -2.87 2.43
N ALA A 61 1.48 -3.19 2.83
CA ALA A 61 2.25 -4.24 2.17
C ALA A 61 1.65 -5.63 2.41
N ASP A 62 1.16 -5.90 3.62
CA ASP A 62 0.51 -7.16 4.00
C ASP A 62 -0.82 -7.36 3.26
N ALA A 63 -1.64 -6.30 3.15
CA ALA A 63 -2.91 -6.32 2.40
C ALA A 63 -2.71 -6.66 0.91
N VAL A 64 -1.59 -6.27 0.31
CA VAL A 64 -1.24 -6.59 -1.09
C VAL A 64 -0.59 -7.96 -1.22
N ALA A 65 0.28 -8.35 -0.28
CA ALA A 65 0.94 -9.65 -0.28
C ALA A 65 -0.02 -10.81 0.07
N TYR A 66 -0.98 -10.53 0.94
CA TYR A 66 -2.03 -11.42 1.40
C TYR A 66 -3.38 -10.74 1.18
N PRO A 67 -3.81 -10.56 -0.08
CA PRO A 67 -5.16 -10.09 -0.35
C PRO A 67 -6.07 -11.09 0.31
N GLN A 68 -6.86 -10.68 1.31
CA GLN A 68 -7.70 -11.55 2.12
C GLN A 68 -8.41 -12.52 1.19
N GLN A 69 -7.88 -13.75 1.08
CA GLN A 69 -8.54 -14.82 0.38
C GLN A 69 -9.83 -14.97 1.15
N ALA A 70 -10.90 -14.49 0.51
CA ALA A 70 -12.27 -14.64 0.95
C ALA A 70 -12.37 -15.96 1.70
N MET A 71 -12.68 -15.84 2.99
CA MET A 71 -12.82 -16.95 3.94
C MET A 71 -13.26 -18.18 3.18
N GLN A 72 -12.33 -19.13 3.01
CA GLN A 72 -12.58 -20.22 2.11
C GLN A 72 -13.85 -20.95 2.58
N PRO A 73 -14.76 -21.32 1.65
CA PRO A 73 -16.12 -21.78 2.00
C PRO A 73 -16.17 -23.06 2.86
N TRP A 74 -15.04 -23.71 3.12
CA TRP A 74 -14.96 -24.84 4.05
C TRP A 74 -15.07 -24.45 5.53
N MET A 75 -15.01 -23.17 5.90
CA MET A 75 -15.33 -22.71 7.27
C MET A 75 -16.84 -22.53 7.52
N LEU A 76 -17.70 -22.62 6.49
CA LEU A 76 -19.16 -22.49 6.61
C LEU A 76 -19.91 -23.83 6.66
N ALA A 77 -19.19 -24.95 6.77
CA ALA A 77 -19.79 -26.27 6.94
C ALA A 77 -19.62 -26.75 8.39
N GLN A 78 -20.50 -26.31 9.28
CA GLN A 78 -20.83 -27.01 10.53
C GLN A 78 -22.34 -27.20 10.63
#